data_AF-A2BVW9-F1
#
_entry.id   AF-A2BVW9-F1
#
_cell.length_a   1.000
_cell.length_b   1.000
_cell.length_c   1.000
_cell.angle_alpha   90.00
_cell.angle_beta   90.00
_cell.angle_gamma   90.00
#
_symmetry.space_group_name_H-M   'P 1'
#
loop_
_entity.id
_entity.type
_entity.pdbx_description
1 polymer ?
#
loop_
_entity_poly.entity_id
_entity_poly.type
_entity_poly.pdbx_seq_one_letter_code
_entity_poly.pdbx_strand_id
1 'polypeptide(L)' 'MGKGFATKNSGPNKIKKNTSPAEPQGRLISWSPWPPANFQTRYPGFPLVLTILIVFIGQWYISLLR' A
#
# COMPACT_ATOMS: atom_id res chain seq x y z
N MET A 1 -0.23 31.51 -28.74
CA MET A 1 -0.25 30.22 -28.00
C MET A 1 0.36 30.47 -26.63
N GLY A 2 -0.46 30.60 -25.60
CA GLY A 2 0.01 30.91 -24.26
C GLY A 2 -0.96 30.34 -23.25
N LYS A 3 -0.50 29.31 -22.53
CA LYS A 3 -0.94 28.86 -21.21
C LYS A 3 -0.32 27.49 -20.98
N GLY A 4 0.62 27.41 -20.06
CA GLY A 4 1.28 26.14 -19.78
C GLY A 4 2.27 26.13 -18.65
N PHE A 5 2.18 27.02 -17.64
CA PHE A 5 2.88 26.79 -16.37
C PHE A 5 2.08 27.35 -15.20
N ALA A 6 1.90 26.53 -14.16
CA ALA A 6 1.19 26.87 -12.94
C ALA A 6 1.93 27.95 -12.14
N THR A 7 1.20 29.01 -11.81
CA THR A 7 1.66 30.14 -11.00
C THR A 7 1.95 29.64 -9.58
N LYS A 8 3.18 29.84 -9.14
CA LYS A 8 3.61 29.57 -7.76
C LYS A 8 3.20 30.74 -6.87
N ASN A 9 2.81 30.39 -5.65
CA ASN A 9 2.66 31.21 -4.43
C ASN A 9 1.22 31.62 -4.06
N SER A 10 0.75 31.16 -2.90
CA SER A 10 0.47 32.03 -1.74
C SER A 10 -0.32 31.30 -0.64
N GLY A 11 0.09 31.51 0.62
CA GLY A 11 -0.71 31.20 1.80
C GLY A 11 0.11 30.69 2.99
N PRO A 12 0.38 31.52 4.02
CA PRO A 12 1.04 31.07 5.23
C PRO A 12 0.04 30.52 6.26
N ASN A 13 0.56 29.63 7.11
CA ASN A 13 0.19 29.41 8.51
C ASN A 13 -0.92 28.37 8.80
N LYS A 14 -0.50 27.27 9.46
CA LYS A 14 -0.91 26.81 10.81
C LYS A 14 -1.05 25.28 10.91
N ILE A 15 -0.63 24.79 12.08
CA ILE A 15 -0.95 23.52 12.75
C ILE A 15 0.09 22.40 12.57
N LYS A 16 0.97 22.30 13.57
CA LYS A 16 1.68 21.08 13.97
C LYS A 16 0.68 19.93 14.07
N LYS A 17 0.89 18.86 13.30
CA LYS A 17 0.22 17.57 13.49
C LYS A 17 1.32 16.53 13.71
N ASN A 18 1.35 15.97 14.90
CA ASN A 18 2.22 14.86 15.26
C ASN A 18 1.91 13.65 14.39
N THR A 19 2.95 12.85 14.13
CA THR A 19 2.93 11.51 13.51
C THR A 19 2.62 11.48 12.01
N SER A 20 3.68 11.46 11.20
CA SER A 20 3.64 10.84 9.86
C SER A 20 5.07 10.41 9.50
N PRO A 21 5.31 9.18 9.02
CA PRO A 21 6.57 8.87 8.36
C PRO A 21 6.64 9.82 7.15
N ALA A 22 7.72 10.58 7.06
CA ALA A 22 7.92 11.54 5.98
C ALA A 22 8.02 10.78 4.65
N GLU A 23 6.88 10.55 3.99
CA GLU A 23 6.88 10.13 2.60
C GLU A 23 7.33 11.35 1.77
N PRO A 24 8.41 11.23 0.99
CA PRO A 24 9.06 12.39 0.39
C PRO A 24 8.13 12.99 -0.67
N GLN A 25 7.98 14.32 -0.59
CA GLN A 25 7.11 15.19 -1.40
C GLN A 25 7.51 15.27 -2.91
N GLY A 26 8.19 14.25 -3.43
CA GLY A 26 8.75 14.24 -4.78
C GLY A 26 8.80 12.85 -5.40
N ARG A 27 7.85 11.96 -5.09
CA ARG A 27 7.77 10.66 -5.76
C ARG A 27 7.34 10.88 -7.21
N LEU A 28 8.32 10.96 -8.11
CA LEU A 28 8.10 10.86 -9.55
C LEU A 28 7.23 9.63 -9.78
N ILE A 29 6.02 9.87 -10.27
CA ILE A 29 4.95 8.89 -10.36
C ILE A 29 5.43 7.79 -11.30
N SER A 30 5.85 6.66 -10.73
CA SER A 30 6.18 5.47 -11.48
C SER A 30 4.86 4.94 -12.06
N TRP A 31 4.70 5.00 -13.38
CA TRP A 31 3.57 4.40 -14.07
C TRP A 31 3.57 2.86 -14.05
N SER A 32 4.55 2.26 -13.39
CA SER A 32 4.56 0.83 -13.13
C SER A 32 3.49 0.48 -12.08
N PRO A 33 2.66 -0.55 -12.32
CA PRO A 33 1.66 -1.03 -11.35
C PRO A 33 2.31 -1.70 -10.11
N TRP A 34 3.64 -1.74 -10.05
CA TRP A 34 4.38 -2.36 -8.97
C TRP A 34 4.29 -1.51 -7.69
N PRO A 35 4.01 -2.14 -6.54
CA PRO A 35 4.02 -1.43 -5.27
C PRO A 35 5.38 -0.77 -5.03
N PRO A 36 5.41 0.41 -4.39
CA PRO A 36 6.65 1.08 -4.05
C PRO A 36 7.59 0.14 -3.29
N ALA A 37 8.90 0.33 -3.45
CA ALA A 37 9.92 -0.50 -2.78
C ALA A 37 9.77 -0.57 -1.25
N ASN A 38 9.05 0.40 -0.64
CA ASN A 38 8.78 0.46 0.78
C ASN A 38 7.31 0.15 1.14
N PHE A 39 6.63 -0.64 0.30
CA PHE A 39 5.25 -1.06 0.56
C PHE A 39 5.22 -2.08 1.71
N GLN A 40 4.91 -1.59 2.91
CA GLN A 40 4.73 -2.42 4.08
C GLN A 40 3.27 -2.89 4.18
N THR A 41 3.03 -4.16 3.93
CA THR A 41 1.70 -4.76 4.12
C THR A 41 1.34 -4.76 5.61
N ARG A 42 0.12 -4.36 5.98
CA ARG A 42 -0.38 -4.39 7.36
C ARG A 42 -0.40 -5.79 7.98
N TYR A 43 -0.54 -6.82 7.15
CA TYR A 43 -0.60 -8.23 7.58
C TYR A 43 0.33 -9.11 6.72
N PRO A 44 1.66 -9.05 6.93
CA PRO A 44 2.62 -9.81 6.11
C PRO A 44 2.45 -11.33 6.25
N GLY A 45 1.94 -11.81 7.40
CA GLY A 45 1.72 -13.24 7.65
C GLY A 45 0.38 -13.79 7.13
N PHE A 46 -0.54 -12.93 6.68
CA PHE A 46 -1.87 -13.36 6.23
C PHE A 46 -1.85 -14.45 5.13
N PRO A 47 -0.99 -14.37 4.10
CA PRO A 47 -0.93 -15.41 3.06
C PRO A 47 -0.57 -16.80 3.63
N LEU A 48 0.32 -16.85 4.61
CA LEU A 48 0.76 -18.10 5.23
C LEU A 48 -0.34 -18.72 6.10
N VAL A 49 -1.04 -17.91 6.89
CA VAL A 49 -2.16 -18.39 7.72
C VAL A 49 -3.31 -18.90 6.83
N LEU A 50 -3.61 -18.16 5.75
CA LEU A 50 -4.66 -18.54 4.81
C LEU A 50 -4.35 -19.87 4.11
N THR A 51 -3.11 -20.05 3.65
CA THR A 51 -2.70 -21.30 2.98
C THR A 51 -2.79 -22.50 3.91
N ILE A 52 -2.33 -22.38 5.16
CA ILE A 52 -2.46 -23.44 6.17
C ILE A 52 -3.94 -23.78 6.41
N LEU A 53 -4.80 -22.78 6.57
CA LEU A 53 -6.24 -22.97 6.77
C LEU A 53 -6.88 -23.76 5.62
N ILE A 54 -6.56 -23.39 4.37
CA ILE A 54 -7.07 -24.07 3.17
C ILE A 54 -6.61 -25.53 3.14
N VAL A 55 -5.34 -25.80 3.48
CA VAL A 55 -4.80 -27.18 3.49
C VAL A 55 -5.52 -28.05 4.52
N PHE A 56 -5.76 -27.53 5.74
CA PHE A 56 -6.49 -28.26 6.77
C PHE A 56 -7.92 -28.57 6.35
N ILE A 57 -8.63 -27.58 5.80
CA ILE A 57 -10.00 -27.76 5.31
C ILE A 57 -10.03 -28.76 4.15
N GLY A 58 -9.07 -28.67 3.22
CA GLY A 58 -8.96 -29.57 2.08
C GLY A 58 -8.71 -31.01 2.50
N GLN A 59 -7.78 -31.25 3.44
CA GLN A 59 -7.54 -32.58 4.00
C GLN A 59 -8.77 -33.13 4.70
N TRP A 60 -9.46 -32.30 5.50
CA TRP A 60 -10.68 -32.71 6.17
C TRP A 60 -11.77 -33.11 5.17
N TYR A 61 -11.94 -32.34 4.09
CA TYR A 61 -12.91 -32.63 3.04
C TYR A 61 -12.58 -33.92 2.29
N ILE A 62 -11.31 -34.17 1.96
CA ILE A 62 -10.87 -35.44 1.35
C ILE A 62 -11.12 -36.61 2.30
N SER A 63 -10.93 -36.42 3.61
CA SER A 63 -11.23 -37.45 4.60
C SER A 63 -12.71 -37.80 4.70
N LEU A 64 -13.63 -36.89 4.35
CA LEU A 64 -15.06 -37.16 4.28
C LEU A 64 -15.48 -37.92 3.01
N LEU A 65 -14.69 -37.78 1.94
CA LEU A 65 -14.92 -38.46 0.66
C LEU A 65 -14.39 -39.90 0.64
N ARG A 66 -13.55 -40.27 1.62
CA ARG A 66 -13.01 -41.62 1.80
C ARG A 66 -13.90 -42.44 2.73
#